data_AF-A0A7X8JFV9-F1
#
_entry.id   AF-A0A7X8JFV9-F1
#
_cell.length_a   1.000
_cell.length_b   1.000
_cell.length_c   1.000
_cell.angle_alpha   90.00
_cell.angle_beta   90.00
_cell.angle_gamma   90.00
#
_symmetry.space_group_name_H-M   'P 1'
#
loop_
_entity.id
_entity.type
_entity.pdbx_description
1 polymer ?
#
loop_
_entity_poly.entity_id
_entity_poly.type
_entity_poly.pdbx_seq_one_letter_code
_entity_poly.pdbx_strand_id
1 'polypeptide(L)'
;MCGIVGFTDFSENIANDRDILAKMTEQLAHRGPDAQGLWNEENVALGHRRLTVIDPEGGRQPMETVRGGRSYVMVYNGELYNTEDIRQQLISKGWSFRGWSDTEVLLDSYIEWGEECLGKLNGIFAFAIWDAQKRTLFLARDRIGVKPLFFCEKGSLFLFASEIKAILSHPSVTAQIGREGLAEVFVTGPARTPGCGVFSGISELKPGYCMSVDNRGVRA
;
A
#
# COMPACT_ATOMS: atom_id res chain seq x y z
N MET A 1 10.40 10.58 1.64
CA MET A 1 8.99 10.22 1.35
C MET A 1 8.82 8.78 1.74
N CYS A 2 7.86 8.35 2.57
CA CYS A 2 7.77 6.94 2.97
C CYS A 2 7.65 5.97 1.78
N GLY A 3 8.01 4.69 1.94
CA GLY A 3 7.81 3.62 0.96
C GLY A 3 6.96 2.49 1.53
N ILE A 4 6.04 1.98 0.72
CA ILE A 4 5.20 0.82 1.06
C ILE A 4 5.50 -0.34 0.13
N VAL A 5 5.40 -1.55 0.66
CA VAL A 5 5.55 -2.80 -0.09
C VAL A 5 4.74 -3.89 0.58
N GLY A 6 4.30 -4.87 -0.18
CA GLY A 6 3.71 -6.07 0.38
C GLY A 6 3.33 -7.08 -0.68
N PHE A 7 2.91 -8.24 -0.22
CA PHE A 7 2.39 -9.29 -1.08
C PHE A 7 1.40 -10.17 -0.33
N THR A 8 0.51 -10.82 -1.08
CA THR A 8 -0.43 -11.82 -0.59
C THR A 8 -0.31 -13.08 -1.42
N ASP A 9 -0.41 -14.25 -0.78
CA ASP A 9 -0.64 -15.51 -1.47
C ASP A 9 -1.79 -16.25 -0.77
N PHE A 10 -2.86 -16.52 -1.54
CA PHE A 10 -4.05 -17.20 -1.03
C PHE A 10 -4.00 -18.73 -1.20
N SER A 11 -2.94 -19.26 -1.82
CA SER A 11 -2.73 -20.70 -2.03
C SER A 11 -1.63 -21.28 -1.15
N GLU A 12 -0.70 -20.44 -0.67
CA GLU A 12 0.41 -20.83 0.18
C GLU A 12 0.39 -20.11 1.53
N ASN A 13 1.05 -20.71 2.53
CA ASN A 13 1.31 -20.07 3.81
C ASN A 13 2.65 -19.33 3.74
N ILE A 14 2.57 -18.00 3.71
CA ILE A 14 3.71 -17.08 3.58
C ILE A 14 4.15 -16.48 4.93
N ALA A 15 3.70 -17.03 6.06
CA ALA A 15 4.08 -16.54 7.39
C ALA A 15 5.59 -16.63 7.66
N ASN A 16 6.30 -17.51 6.95
CA ASN A 16 7.76 -17.66 7.07
C ASN A 16 8.55 -16.83 6.05
N ASP A 17 7.88 -16.10 5.15
CA ASP A 17 8.52 -15.33 4.06
C ASP A 17 8.98 -13.93 4.50
N ARG A 18 9.19 -13.75 5.80
CA ARG A 18 9.64 -12.48 6.38
C ARG A 18 10.96 -12.00 5.79
N ASP A 19 11.86 -12.90 5.42
CA ASP A 19 13.12 -12.57 4.76
C ASP A 19 12.93 -12.02 3.34
N ILE A 20 11.94 -12.53 2.61
CA ILE A 20 11.56 -12.01 1.30
C ILE A 20 11.01 -10.59 1.47
N LEU A 21 10.07 -10.41 2.41
CA LEU A 21 9.53 -9.08 2.72
C LEU A 21 10.62 -8.09 3.14
N ALA A 22 11.58 -8.51 3.97
CA ALA A 22 12.68 -7.67 4.41
C ALA A 22 13.55 -7.20 3.22
N LYS A 23 13.90 -8.11 2.30
CA LYS A 23 14.66 -7.76 1.08
C LYS A 23 13.91 -6.78 0.18
N MET A 24 12.62 -6.99 -0.02
CA MET A 24 11.78 -6.07 -0.80
C MET A 24 11.69 -4.69 -0.13
N THR A 25 11.53 -4.66 1.19
CA THR A 25 11.43 -3.43 1.99
C THR A 25 12.74 -2.64 1.97
N GLU A 26 13.89 -3.34 1.99
CA GLU A 26 15.22 -2.70 1.95
C GLU A 26 15.45 -1.92 0.64
N GLN A 27 14.87 -2.37 -0.47
CA GLN A 27 14.92 -1.61 -1.72
C GLN A 27 14.28 -0.21 -1.61
N LEU A 28 13.43 0.03 -0.60
CA LEU A 28 12.77 1.31 -0.38
C LEU A 28 13.48 2.17 0.69
N ALA A 29 14.65 1.77 1.17
CA ALA A 29 15.36 2.45 2.26
C ALA A 29 15.67 3.93 1.96
N HIS A 30 15.98 4.27 0.72
CA HIS A 30 16.24 5.66 0.29
C HIS A 30 15.00 6.56 0.39
N ARG A 31 13.79 5.98 0.36
CA ARG A 31 12.54 6.73 0.49
C ARG A 31 12.32 7.13 1.96
N GLY A 32 12.51 6.17 2.87
CA GLY A 32 12.31 6.31 4.31
C GLY A 32 13.51 5.80 5.12
N PRO A 33 14.52 6.63 5.37
CA PRO A 33 15.74 6.24 6.08
C PRO A 33 15.53 6.10 7.60
N ASP A 34 14.49 6.70 8.18
CA ASP A 34 14.39 6.90 9.63
C ASP A 34 13.87 5.68 10.38
N ALA A 35 12.94 4.92 9.77
CA ALA A 35 12.42 3.71 10.39
C ALA A 35 11.97 2.67 9.36
N GLN A 36 11.96 1.41 9.80
CA GLN A 36 11.46 0.26 9.08
C GLN A 36 10.41 -0.47 9.93
N GLY A 37 9.36 -0.97 9.29
CA GLY A 37 8.42 -1.90 9.89
C GLY A 37 8.10 -3.04 8.94
N LEU A 38 7.92 -4.22 9.52
CA LEU A 38 7.55 -5.46 8.83
C LEU A 38 6.43 -6.10 9.63
N TRP A 39 5.39 -6.55 8.94
CA TRP A 39 4.27 -7.28 9.52
C TRP A 39 3.85 -8.38 8.54
N ASN A 40 3.58 -9.58 9.03
CA ASN A 40 3.18 -10.68 8.17
C ASN A 40 2.35 -11.73 8.93
N GLU A 41 1.44 -12.36 8.21
CA GLU A 41 0.57 -13.45 8.64
C GLU A 41 0.53 -14.55 7.54
N GLU A 42 -0.34 -15.54 7.69
CA GLU A 42 -0.45 -16.70 6.80
C GLU A 42 -0.56 -16.35 5.31
N ASN A 43 -1.32 -15.31 4.94
CA ASN A 43 -1.61 -14.99 3.53
C ASN A 43 -1.22 -13.58 3.12
N VAL A 44 -0.53 -12.84 3.98
CA VAL A 44 -0.20 -11.43 3.72
C VAL A 44 1.10 -11.02 4.40
N ALA A 45 1.88 -10.19 3.71
CA ALA A 45 3.10 -9.60 4.21
C ALA A 45 3.13 -8.12 3.82
N LEU A 46 3.35 -7.23 4.78
CA LEU A 46 3.33 -5.77 4.63
C LEU A 46 4.60 -5.15 5.21
N GLY A 47 5.28 -4.34 4.41
CA GLY A 47 6.51 -3.66 4.75
C GLY A 47 6.42 -2.16 4.54
N HIS A 48 7.08 -1.40 5.41
CA HIS A 48 7.07 0.05 5.38
C HIS A 48 8.47 0.62 5.66
N ARG A 49 8.85 1.65 4.89
CA ARG A 49 10.01 2.51 5.14
C ARG A 49 9.53 3.93 5.41
N ARG A 50 9.91 4.49 6.54
CA ARG A 50 9.39 5.79 6.99
C ARG A 50 10.41 6.90 6.84
N LEU A 51 9.99 8.03 6.27
CA LEU A 51 10.61 9.32 6.52
C LEU A 51 9.71 10.03 7.55
N THR A 52 10.23 10.29 8.74
CA THR A 52 9.47 10.83 9.86
C THR A 52 9.29 12.32 9.66
N VAL A 53 8.09 12.71 9.24
CA VAL A 53 7.71 14.14 9.08
C VAL A 53 6.76 14.57 10.22
N ILE A 54 5.78 13.74 10.55
CA ILE A 54 4.73 14.01 11.55
C ILE A 54 4.64 12.82 12.52
N ASP A 55 4.55 13.12 13.82
CA ASP A 55 4.31 12.19 14.94
C ASP A 55 5.21 10.92 14.94
N PRO A 56 6.48 11.02 15.35
CA PRO A 56 7.45 9.92 15.33
C PRO A 56 6.98 8.63 16.02
N GLU A 57 6.23 8.72 17.11
CA GLU A 57 5.81 7.55 17.89
C GLU A 57 4.42 7.04 17.45
N GLY A 58 3.45 7.93 17.24
CA GLY A 58 2.07 7.56 16.89
C GLY A 58 1.88 7.12 15.44
N GLY A 59 2.81 7.48 14.54
CA GLY A 59 2.75 7.15 13.11
C GLY A 59 3.57 5.92 12.69
N ARG A 60 3.88 4.99 13.60
CA ARG A 60 4.61 3.75 13.25
C ARG A 60 3.76 2.88 12.33
N GLN A 61 4.42 2.27 11.35
CA GLN A 61 3.78 1.45 10.33
C GLN A 61 4.61 0.21 10.01
N PRO A 62 4.01 -0.95 9.64
CA PRO A 62 2.57 -1.18 9.44
C PRO A 62 1.71 -0.88 10.69
N MET A 63 0.61 -0.15 10.50
CA MET A 63 -0.25 0.28 11.60
C MET A 63 -1.34 -0.75 11.82
N GLU A 64 -1.38 -1.32 13.03
CA GLU A 64 -2.34 -2.34 13.43
C GLU A 64 -3.43 -1.75 14.31
N THR A 65 -4.69 -2.14 14.08
CA THR A 65 -5.81 -1.79 14.96
C THR A 65 -6.83 -2.90 15.03
N VAL A 66 -7.54 -2.98 16.15
CA VAL A 66 -8.66 -3.91 16.34
C VAL A 66 -9.91 -3.11 16.65
N ARG A 67 -10.96 -3.26 15.83
CA ARG A 67 -12.24 -2.57 16.00
C ARG A 67 -13.39 -3.55 15.82
N GLY A 68 -14.31 -3.59 16.78
CA GLY A 68 -15.43 -4.54 16.77
C GLY A 68 -15.00 -6.01 16.69
N GLY A 69 -13.84 -6.36 17.26
CA GLY A 69 -13.26 -7.70 17.20
C GLY A 69 -12.59 -8.06 15.86
N ARG A 70 -12.43 -7.10 14.94
CA ARG A 70 -11.80 -7.31 13.63
C ARG A 70 -10.43 -6.63 13.59
N SER A 71 -9.42 -7.36 13.11
CA SER A 71 -8.06 -6.85 12.95
C SER A 71 -7.88 -6.20 11.57
N TYR A 72 -7.27 -5.02 11.57
CA TYR A 72 -6.91 -4.27 10.37
C TYR A 72 -5.46 -3.85 10.44
N VAL A 73 -4.76 -3.96 9.31
CA VAL A 73 -3.35 -3.57 9.21
C VAL A 73 -3.12 -2.70 7.98
N MET A 74 -2.42 -1.59 8.13
CA MET A 74 -2.21 -0.64 7.04
C MET A 74 -0.74 -0.30 6.82
N VAL A 75 -0.37 -0.17 5.54
CA VAL A 75 0.82 0.57 5.10
C VAL A 75 0.38 1.75 4.22
N TYR A 76 0.98 2.91 4.45
CA TYR A 76 0.55 4.18 3.91
C TYR A 76 1.76 5.10 3.67
N ASN A 77 1.89 5.53 2.42
CA ASN A 77 2.79 6.62 2.02
C ASN A 77 1.93 7.77 1.53
N GLY A 78 1.81 8.82 2.34
CA GLY A 78 1.00 9.97 1.98
C GLY A 78 1.04 11.10 2.99
N GLU A 79 0.19 12.09 2.73
CA GLU A 79 -0.19 13.13 3.65
C GLU A 79 -1.66 13.48 3.42
N LEU A 80 -2.46 13.46 4.48
CA LEU A 80 -3.88 13.80 4.45
C LEU A 80 -4.07 15.25 4.93
N TYR A 81 -4.42 16.14 4.02
CA TYR A 81 -4.54 17.58 4.28
C TYR A 81 -5.78 17.94 5.10
N ASN A 82 -6.86 17.15 4.99
CA ASN A 82 -8.10 17.33 5.76
C ASN A 82 -8.21 16.38 6.95
N THR A 83 -7.08 16.04 7.59
CA THR A 83 -7.02 15.12 8.74
C THR A 83 -7.96 15.56 9.86
N GLU A 84 -7.95 16.85 10.22
CA GLU A 84 -8.79 17.35 11.33
C GLU A 84 -10.29 17.32 10.99
N ASP A 85 -10.66 17.68 9.77
CA ASP A 85 -12.07 17.65 9.32
C ASP A 85 -12.65 16.23 9.36
N ILE A 86 -11.85 15.24 8.95
CA ILE A 86 -12.24 13.83 8.97
C ILE A 86 -12.27 13.30 10.40
N ARG A 87 -11.28 13.68 11.22
CA ARG A 87 -11.23 13.33 12.64
C ARG A 87 -12.50 13.77 13.36
N GLN A 88 -12.96 15.00 13.15
CA GLN A 88 -14.20 15.50 13.76
C GLN A 88 -15.44 14.71 13.30
N GLN A 89 -15.51 14.34 12.01
CA GLN A 89 -16.58 13.46 11.50
C GLN A 89 -16.57 12.09 12.19
N LEU A 90 -15.39 11.48 12.37
CA LEU A 90 -15.25 10.20 13.06
C LEU A 90 -15.59 10.33 14.56
N ILE A 91 -15.16 11.39 15.25
CA ILE A 91 -15.54 11.65 16.66
C ILE A 91 -17.06 11.75 16.80
N SER A 92 -17.74 12.42 15.87
CA SER A 92 -19.22 12.52 15.88
C SER A 92 -19.92 11.16 15.73
N LYS A 93 -19.21 10.16 15.21
CA LYS A 93 -19.65 8.77 15.06
C LYS A 93 -19.21 7.85 16.20
N GLY A 94 -18.55 8.41 17.23
CA GLY A 94 -18.12 7.67 18.43
C GLY A 94 -16.69 7.14 18.38
N TRP A 95 -15.88 7.58 17.41
CA TRP A 95 -14.46 7.20 17.35
C TRP A 95 -13.62 7.96 18.38
N SER A 96 -12.60 7.29 18.89
CA SER A 96 -11.59 7.84 19.80
C SER A 96 -10.20 7.61 19.24
N PHE A 97 -9.34 8.63 19.32
CA PHE A 97 -7.99 8.60 18.76
C PHE A 97 -6.92 8.56 19.84
N ARG A 98 -5.84 7.84 19.58
CA ARG A 98 -4.69 7.75 20.48
C ARG A 98 -3.64 8.81 20.17
N GLY A 99 -3.52 9.22 18.91
CA GLY A 99 -2.52 10.18 18.48
C GLY A 99 -3.05 11.20 17.47
N TRP A 100 -2.11 11.94 16.89
CA TRP A 100 -2.38 13.01 15.92
C TRP A 100 -1.98 12.62 14.49
N SER A 101 -1.51 11.38 14.30
CA SER A 101 -1.14 10.87 12.98
C SER A 101 -2.35 10.81 12.03
N ASP A 102 -2.14 11.30 10.82
CA ASP A 102 -3.06 11.13 9.70
C ASP A 102 -3.28 9.67 9.31
N THR A 103 -2.30 8.81 9.60
CA THR A 103 -2.36 7.36 9.37
C THR A 103 -3.50 6.72 10.18
N GLU A 104 -3.67 7.11 11.45
CA GLU A 104 -4.78 6.61 12.30
C GLU A 104 -6.13 7.05 11.73
N VAL A 105 -6.23 8.32 11.32
CA VAL A 105 -7.46 8.89 10.75
C VAL A 105 -7.83 8.20 9.44
N LEU A 106 -6.87 7.92 8.55
CA LEU A 106 -7.13 7.24 7.29
C LEU A 106 -7.60 5.79 7.52
N LEU A 107 -6.93 5.04 8.41
CA LEU A 107 -7.32 3.67 8.73
C LEU A 107 -8.72 3.60 9.33
N ASP A 108 -9.00 4.45 10.32
CA ASP A 108 -10.31 4.52 10.97
C ASP A 108 -11.40 4.97 9.97
N SER A 109 -11.07 5.85 9.01
CA SER A 109 -11.98 6.22 7.91
C SER A 109 -12.38 5.04 7.03
N TYR A 110 -11.43 4.17 6.68
CA TYR A 110 -11.72 2.96 5.91
C TYR A 110 -12.55 1.96 6.73
N ILE A 111 -12.30 1.82 8.03
CA ILE A 111 -13.09 0.92 8.87
C ILE A 111 -14.54 1.41 9.00
N GLU A 112 -14.76 2.72 9.13
CA GLU A 112 -16.09 3.33 9.24
C GLU A 112 -16.87 3.33 7.92
N TRP A 113 -16.23 3.72 6.81
CA TRP A 113 -16.92 4.00 5.54
C TRP A 113 -16.57 3.02 4.41
N GLY A 114 -15.64 2.09 4.62
CA GLY A 114 -15.12 1.24 3.55
C GLY A 114 -14.52 2.07 2.41
N GLU A 115 -14.75 1.65 1.17
CA GLU A 115 -14.24 2.30 -0.03
C GLU A 115 -14.78 3.73 -0.23
N GLU A 116 -15.96 4.04 0.34
CA GLU A 116 -16.55 5.38 0.27
C GLU A 116 -15.70 6.44 1.00
N CYS A 117 -14.76 6.01 1.85
CA CYS A 117 -13.82 6.92 2.50
C CYS A 117 -13.00 7.73 1.48
N LEU A 118 -12.70 7.17 0.29
CA LEU A 118 -11.93 7.84 -0.77
C LEU A 118 -12.58 9.13 -1.28
N GLY A 119 -13.92 9.21 -1.21
CA GLY A 119 -14.67 10.42 -1.52
C GLY A 119 -14.44 11.55 -0.52
N LYS A 120 -13.99 11.23 0.70
CA LYS A 120 -13.76 12.16 1.81
C LYS A 120 -12.29 12.55 1.94
N LEU A 121 -11.36 11.71 1.52
CA LEU A 121 -9.92 11.96 1.66
C LEU A 121 -9.47 13.09 0.73
N ASN A 122 -8.86 14.14 1.30
CA ASN A 122 -8.14 15.17 0.58
C ASN A 122 -6.65 15.12 0.94
N GLY A 123 -5.82 14.68 0.00
CA GLY A 123 -4.40 14.48 0.23
C GLY A 123 -3.72 13.81 -0.95
N ILE A 124 -2.43 13.52 -0.76
CA ILE A 124 -1.62 12.73 -1.68
C ILE A 124 -1.26 11.43 -0.99
N PHE A 125 -1.57 10.29 -1.59
CA PHE A 125 -1.49 9.01 -0.89
C PHE A 125 -1.38 7.82 -1.82
N ALA A 126 -0.67 6.82 -1.33
CA ALA A 126 -0.82 5.43 -1.72
C ALA A 126 -0.87 4.62 -0.43
N PHE A 127 -1.86 3.73 -0.30
CA PHE A 127 -1.96 2.85 0.86
C PHE A 127 -2.47 1.47 0.49
N ALA A 128 -2.23 0.52 1.39
CA ALA A 128 -2.82 -0.80 1.38
C ALA A 128 -3.32 -1.15 2.79
N ILE A 129 -4.55 -1.66 2.88
CA ILE A 129 -5.20 -2.07 4.14
C ILE A 129 -5.60 -3.53 4.02
N TRP A 130 -5.13 -4.35 4.96
CA TRP A 130 -5.56 -5.72 5.14
C TRP A 130 -6.72 -5.78 6.14
N ASP A 131 -7.85 -6.37 5.74
CA ASP A 131 -8.94 -6.79 6.61
C ASP A 131 -8.80 -8.30 6.87
N ALA A 132 -8.33 -8.65 8.07
CA ALA A 132 -8.02 -10.05 8.41
C ALA A 132 -9.26 -10.94 8.43
N GLN A 133 -10.43 -10.38 8.76
CA GLN A 133 -11.68 -11.13 8.83
C GLN A 133 -12.21 -11.46 7.43
N LYS A 134 -12.13 -10.50 6.50
CA LYS A 134 -12.53 -10.71 5.10
C LYS A 134 -11.45 -11.41 4.28
N ARG A 135 -10.21 -11.45 4.77
CA ARG A 135 -9.01 -11.86 4.02
C ARG A 135 -8.91 -11.08 2.71
N THR A 136 -8.97 -9.75 2.82
CA THR A 136 -8.96 -8.84 1.66
C THR A 136 -7.93 -7.75 1.86
N LEU A 137 -7.10 -7.52 0.83
CA LEU A 137 -6.18 -6.40 0.75
C LEU A 137 -6.79 -5.33 -0.15
N PHE A 138 -7.10 -4.16 0.42
CA PHE A 138 -7.58 -3.01 -0.31
C PHE A 138 -6.46 -2.01 -0.55
N LEU A 139 -6.25 -1.58 -1.79
CA LEU A 139 -5.25 -0.60 -2.17
C LEU A 139 -5.92 0.61 -2.81
N ALA A 140 -5.37 1.80 -2.58
CA ALA A 140 -5.82 3.01 -3.26
C ALA A 140 -4.69 3.99 -3.53
N ARG A 141 -4.85 4.77 -4.60
CA ARG A 141 -3.95 5.84 -5.00
C ARG A 141 -4.70 7.15 -5.15
N ASP A 142 -4.05 8.25 -4.78
CA ASP A 142 -4.62 9.59 -4.84
C ASP A 142 -5.05 10.00 -6.26
N ARG A 143 -5.94 11.00 -6.32
CA ARG A 143 -6.66 11.45 -7.51
C ARG A 143 -5.79 11.74 -8.72
N ILE A 144 -4.57 12.24 -8.49
CA ILE A 144 -3.63 12.61 -9.57
C ILE A 144 -2.36 11.76 -9.56
N GLY A 145 -2.28 10.76 -8.68
CA GLY A 145 -1.22 9.76 -8.62
C GLY A 145 0.12 10.30 -8.15
N VAL A 146 0.14 11.26 -7.22
CA VAL A 146 1.40 11.82 -6.68
C VAL A 146 2.27 10.75 -6.04
N LYS A 147 1.66 9.85 -5.25
CA LYS A 147 2.40 8.75 -4.60
C LYS A 147 2.40 7.53 -5.52
N PRO A 148 3.56 6.99 -5.91
CA PRO A 148 3.63 5.86 -6.82
C PRO A 148 3.16 4.58 -6.13
N LEU A 149 2.47 3.73 -6.90
CA LEU A 149 2.04 2.41 -6.48
C LEU A 149 2.01 1.48 -7.70
N PHE A 150 2.87 0.48 -7.68
CA PHE A 150 2.98 -0.55 -8.71
C PHE A 150 2.51 -1.88 -8.14
N PHE A 151 2.07 -2.78 -9.01
CA PHE A 151 1.64 -4.11 -8.62
C PHE A 151 1.96 -5.16 -9.69
N CYS A 152 1.97 -6.42 -9.27
CA CYS A 152 2.19 -7.59 -10.11
C CYS A 152 1.25 -8.71 -9.67
N GLU A 153 0.56 -9.32 -10.63
CA GLU A 153 -0.34 -10.45 -10.42
C GLU A 153 0.27 -11.71 -11.05
N LYS A 154 0.36 -12.79 -10.27
CA LYS A 154 0.87 -14.08 -10.72
C LYS A 154 0.12 -15.23 -10.06
N GLY A 155 -1.02 -15.62 -10.65
CA GLY A 155 -1.86 -16.67 -10.08
C GLY A 155 -2.49 -16.21 -8.77
N SER A 156 -2.20 -16.91 -7.66
CA SER A 156 -2.62 -16.54 -6.30
C SER A 156 -1.76 -15.47 -5.64
N LEU A 157 -0.56 -15.22 -6.19
CA LEU A 157 0.39 -14.25 -5.68
C LEU A 157 0.07 -12.86 -6.24
N PHE A 158 -0.13 -11.91 -5.34
CA PHE A 158 -0.23 -10.49 -5.66
C PHE A 158 0.87 -9.73 -4.93
N LEU A 159 1.60 -8.87 -5.64
CA LEU A 159 2.64 -8.02 -5.06
C LEU A 159 2.32 -6.56 -5.33
N PHE A 160 2.68 -5.68 -4.40
CA PHE A 160 2.63 -4.23 -4.61
C PHE A 160 3.84 -3.54 -3.99
N ALA A 161 4.24 -2.40 -4.56
CA ALA A 161 5.25 -1.54 -3.95
C ALA A 161 5.19 -0.11 -4.49
N SER A 162 5.79 0.82 -3.74
CA SER A 162 6.01 2.18 -4.24
C SER A 162 6.98 2.28 -5.42
N GLU A 163 7.90 1.32 -5.56
CA GLU A 163 8.87 1.29 -6.66
C GLU A 163 9.02 -0.12 -7.21
N ILE A 164 9.11 -0.24 -8.54
CA ILE A 164 9.18 -1.53 -9.26
C ILE A 164 10.32 -2.43 -8.75
N LYS A 165 11.47 -1.85 -8.40
CA LYS A 165 12.64 -2.60 -7.91
C LYS A 165 12.37 -3.42 -6.63
N ALA A 166 11.41 -3.00 -5.80
CA ALA A 166 10.99 -3.78 -4.65
C ALA A 166 10.19 -5.03 -5.08
N ILE A 167 9.32 -4.91 -6.09
CA ILE A 167 8.60 -6.05 -6.69
C ILE A 167 9.59 -7.03 -7.33
N LEU A 168 10.58 -6.52 -8.08
CA LEU A 168 11.62 -7.33 -8.72
C LEU A 168 12.52 -8.08 -7.74
N SER A 169 12.51 -7.72 -6.45
CA SER A 169 13.28 -8.42 -5.41
C SER A 169 12.59 -9.69 -4.91
N HIS A 170 11.32 -9.90 -5.27
CA HIS A 170 10.61 -11.13 -4.92
C HIS A 170 11.05 -12.30 -5.83
N PRO A 171 11.38 -13.49 -5.30
CA PRO A 171 11.91 -14.62 -6.09
C PRO A 171 11.02 -15.06 -7.26
N SER A 172 9.70 -14.93 -7.10
CA SER A 172 8.72 -15.29 -8.14
C SER A 172 8.65 -14.32 -9.32
N VAL A 173 9.35 -13.17 -9.27
CA VAL A 173 9.31 -12.14 -10.31
C VAL A 173 10.62 -12.14 -11.09
N THR A 174 10.53 -12.13 -12.42
CA THR A 174 11.70 -12.03 -13.32
C THR A 174 11.73 -10.66 -13.98
N ALA A 175 12.90 -10.01 -13.96
CA ALA A 175 13.10 -8.73 -14.62
C ALA A 175 13.16 -8.91 -16.14
N GLN A 176 12.00 -8.87 -16.79
CA GLN A 176 11.86 -8.98 -18.24
C GLN A 176 11.20 -7.71 -18.80
N ILE A 177 11.73 -7.20 -19.91
CA ILE A 177 11.18 -6.04 -20.63
C ILE A 177 10.75 -6.50 -22.03
N GLY A 178 9.48 -6.28 -22.36
CA GLY A 178 8.91 -6.53 -23.69
C GLY A 178 9.09 -5.33 -24.64
N ARG A 179 8.53 -5.45 -25.85
CA ARG A 179 8.57 -4.38 -26.86
C ARG A 179 7.89 -3.11 -26.36
N GLU A 180 6.77 -3.25 -25.67
CA GLU A 180 5.98 -2.16 -25.10
C GLU A 180 6.76 -1.45 -23.99
N GLY A 181 7.43 -2.22 -23.13
CA GLY A 181 8.30 -1.67 -22.08
C GLY A 181 9.48 -0.88 -22.64
N LEU A 182 10.12 -1.39 -23.70
CA LEU A 182 11.17 -0.65 -24.42
C LEU A 182 10.62 0.64 -25.04
N ALA A 183 9.46 0.58 -25.68
CA ALA A 183 8.81 1.76 -26.25
C ALA A 183 8.48 2.81 -25.17
N GLU A 184 7.97 2.39 -24.01
CA GLU A 184 7.69 3.28 -22.89
C GLU A 184 8.94 4.06 -22.46
N VAL A 185 10.09 3.37 -22.34
CA VAL A 185 11.35 3.98 -21.93
C VAL A 185 11.90 4.92 -23.00
N PHE A 186 11.88 4.53 -24.27
CA PHE A 186 12.49 5.33 -25.36
C PHE A 186 11.62 6.47 -25.86
N VAL A 187 10.28 6.35 -25.80
CA VAL A 187 9.35 7.32 -26.37
C VAL A 187 8.77 8.25 -25.31
N THR A 188 8.36 7.69 -24.16
CA THR A 188 7.67 8.45 -23.11
C THR A 188 8.61 8.94 -22.02
N GLY A 189 9.81 8.35 -21.89
CA GLY A 189 10.78 8.67 -20.86
C GLY A 189 11.14 10.18 -20.81
N PRO A 190 11.18 10.81 -19.63
CA PRO A 190 11.07 10.23 -18.28
C PRO A 190 9.62 10.06 -17.75
N ALA A 191 8.61 10.44 -18.52
CA ALA A 191 7.21 10.21 -18.16
C ALA A 191 6.83 8.73 -18.34
N ARG A 192 5.63 8.37 -17.87
CA ARG A 192 5.04 7.04 -18.07
C ARG A 192 3.56 7.14 -18.42
N THR A 193 3.11 6.28 -19.31
CA THR A 193 1.70 6.02 -19.55
C THR A 193 1.04 5.53 -18.25
N PRO A 194 -0.02 6.18 -17.75
CA PRO A 194 -0.70 5.75 -16.53
C PRO A 194 -1.19 4.30 -16.65
N GLY A 195 -0.75 3.44 -15.73
CA GLY A 195 -1.03 2.00 -15.80
C GLY A 195 0.19 1.14 -16.13
N CYS A 196 1.26 1.72 -16.69
CA CYS A 196 2.40 0.98 -17.22
C CYS A 196 3.53 0.82 -16.18
N GLY A 197 3.98 -0.43 -15.96
CA GLY A 197 5.11 -0.75 -15.07
C GLY A 197 6.43 -1.05 -15.77
N VAL A 198 6.55 -0.82 -17.09
CA VAL A 198 7.72 -1.08 -17.96
C VAL A 198 8.15 -2.56 -18.07
N PHE A 199 8.23 -3.27 -16.95
CA PHE A 199 8.54 -4.69 -16.89
C PHE A 199 7.29 -5.53 -17.16
N SER A 200 7.48 -6.65 -17.87
CA SER A 200 6.41 -7.59 -18.19
C SER A 200 5.73 -8.09 -16.91
N GLY A 201 4.40 -7.99 -16.86
CA GLY A 201 3.59 -8.42 -15.71
C GLY A 201 3.55 -7.43 -14.54
N ILE A 202 4.22 -6.28 -14.64
CA ILE A 202 4.14 -5.22 -13.63
C ILE A 202 3.33 -4.06 -14.21
N SER A 203 2.34 -3.62 -13.44
CA SER A 203 1.46 -2.50 -13.77
C SER A 203 1.56 -1.40 -12.72
N GLU A 204 1.17 -0.20 -13.09
CA GLU A 204 1.02 0.93 -12.16
C GLU A 204 -0.47 1.09 -11.80
N LEU A 205 -0.83 1.25 -10.53
CA LEU A 205 -2.21 1.60 -10.18
C LEU A 205 -2.49 3.02 -10.69
N LYS A 206 -3.50 3.18 -11.54
CA LYS A 206 -3.81 4.46 -12.17
C LYS A 206 -4.15 5.55 -11.13
N PRO A 207 -3.87 6.83 -11.42
CA PRO A 207 -4.33 7.96 -10.60
C PRO A 207 -5.83 7.90 -10.31
N GLY A 208 -6.22 8.01 -9.04
CA GLY A 208 -7.61 8.00 -8.60
C GLY A 208 -8.31 6.63 -8.63
N TYR A 209 -7.56 5.54 -8.80
CA TYR A 209 -8.08 4.17 -8.78
C TYR A 209 -7.78 3.50 -7.43
N CYS A 210 -8.62 2.52 -7.11
CA CYS A 210 -8.44 1.57 -6.03
C CYS A 210 -8.56 0.14 -6.56
N MET A 211 -8.18 -0.83 -5.74
CA MET A 211 -8.43 -2.23 -6.02
C MET A 211 -8.56 -3.02 -4.73
N SER A 212 -9.34 -4.10 -4.78
CA SER A 212 -9.48 -5.12 -3.75
C SER A 212 -8.89 -6.43 -4.24
N VAL A 213 -8.07 -7.08 -3.40
CA VAL A 213 -7.44 -8.36 -3.69
C VAL A 213 -7.89 -9.38 -2.64
N ASP A 214 -8.47 -10.48 -3.09
CA ASP A 214 -8.87 -11.60 -2.25
C ASP A 214 -8.58 -12.95 -2.96
N ASN A 215 -9.04 -14.06 -2.37
CA ASN A 215 -8.84 -15.39 -2.92
C ASN A 215 -9.52 -15.64 -4.28
N ARG A 216 -10.36 -14.73 -4.76
CA ARG A 216 -10.99 -14.75 -6.09
C ARG A 216 -10.20 -13.95 -7.12
N GLY A 217 -9.16 -13.24 -6.70
CA GLY A 217 -8.29 -12.41 -7.55
C GLY A 217 -8.46 -10.91 -7.29
N VAL A 218 -8.04 -10.10 -8.27
CA VAL A 218 -8.08 -8.64 -8.20
C VAL A 218 -9.40 -8.10 -8.74
N ARG A 219 -9.99 -7.15 -8.02
CA ARG A 219 -11.17 -6.38 -8.40
C ARG A 219 -10.83 -4.90 -8.33
N ALA A 220 -10.84 -4.21 -9.47
CA ALA A 220 -10.55 -2.78 -9.59
C ALA A 220 -11.78 -1.97 -10.02
#